data_AF-A0A2N0ZNI1-F1
#
_entry.id   AF-A0A2N0ZNI1-F1
#
_cell.length_a   1.000
_cell.length_b   1.000
_cell.length_c   1.000
_cell.angle_alpha   90.00
_cell.angle_beta   90.00
_cell.angle_gamma   90.00
#
_symmetry.space_group_name_H-M   'P 1'
#
loop_
_entity.id
_entity.type
_entity.pdbx_description
1 polymer ?
#
loop_
_entity_poly.entity_id
_entity_poly.type
_entity_poly.pdbx_seq_one_letter_code
_entity_poly.pdbx_strand_id
1 'polypeptide(L)'
;MVSSLKSTVFLNKGLSLSLLTGLIISAASLYAPMANAAAIYKVVDEKTGQVTFTDRPQNYEQQAGKEISQTTLTTGNETNSSNSNSTESSQTASNAAPANDSTAKAAVNYQLTITEPSEERAYRRPAQSINVALQVQPALQAGASVRIYFDGNEVAQGLNATIATIDALPGAHTITAVIQSDKGQTLQQVARTVYVIQNNTTLQNNKKIAEQLLAYQNLPWHQKVMLKLRQKNGKQANSQSSKPMTSNAFTK
;
A
#
# COMPACT_ATOMS: atom_id res chain seq x y z
N MET A 1 51.87 -17.20 -28.88
CA MET A 1 52.35 -18.11 -27.81
C MET A 1 51.30 -18.17 -26.72
N VAL A 2 51.08 -19.38 -26.20
CA VAL A 2 49.89 -19.87 -25.48
C VAL A 2 49.91 -19.50 -23.99
N SER A 3 48.74 -19.21 -23.41
CA SER A 3 48.39 -19.31 -21.97
C SER A 3 46.98 -18.71 -21.81
N SER A 4 45.84 -19.40 -21.61
CA SER A 4 45.43 -20.60 -20.86
C SER A 4 45.59 -20.49 -19.34
N LEU A 5 44.58 -19.94 -18.67
CA LEU A 5 44.35 -20.12 -17.23
C LEU A 5 42.87 -20.46 -17.00
N LYS A 6 42.69 -21.58 -16.30
CA LYS A 6 41.49 -22.41 -16.19
C LYS A 6 40.60 -21.97 -15.02
N SER A 7 39.31 -22.28 -15.14
CA SER A 7 38.29 -22.19 -14.10
C SER A 7 38.58 -23.10 -12.90
N THR A 8 38.04 -22.76 -11.71
CA THR A 8 37.69 -23.80 -10.74
C THR A 8 36.48 -23.37 -9.89
N VAL A 9 35.40 -24.14 -10.06
CA VAL A 9 34.17 -24.15 -9.28
C VAL A 9 34.40 -25.04 -8.06
N PHE A 10 34.09 -24.56 -6.85
CA PHE A 10 34.08 -25.39 -5.64
C PHE A 10 32.66 -25.90 -5.39
N LEU A 11 32.47 -27.19 -5.64
CA LEU A 11 31.28 -27.97 -5.32
C LEU A 11 31.59 -28.79 -4.05
N ASN A 12 30.96 -28.45 -2.92
CA ASN A 12 31.16 -29.17 -1.67
C ASN A 12 30.16 -30.34 -1.58
N LYS A 13 30.66 -31.58 -1.72
CA LYS A 13 29.92 -32.82 -1.49
C LYS A 13 30.39 -33.46 -0.19
N GLY A 14 29.47 -33.65 0.76
CA GLY A 14 29.67 -34.51 1.93
C GLY A 14 28.55 -35.55 1.96
N LEU A 15 28.82 -36.74 1.41
CA LEU A 15 28.03 -37.94 1.62
C LEU A 15 28.57 -38.63 2.88
N SER A 16 27.70 -38.97 3.83
CA SER A 16 27.99 -40.05 4.78
C SER A 16 26.83 -41.03 4.77
N LEU A 17 27.20 -42.29 4.60
CA LEU A 17 26.37 -43.46 4.40
C LEU A 17 26.44 -44.28 5.69
N SER A 18 25.32 -44.51 6.37
CA SER A 18 25.22 -45.61 7.36
C SER A 18 23.88 -46.35 7.23
N LEU A 19 23.98 -47.61 6.76
CA LEU A 19 23.15 -48.77 7.08
C LEU A 19 22.71 -48.78 8.57
N LEU A 20 21.62 -49.39 9.08
CA LEU A 20 20.54 -50.26 8.58
C LEU A 20 19.56 -50.46 9.79
N THR A 21 18.27 -50.72 9.50
CA THR A 21 17.24 -51.46 10.29
C THR A 21 16.66 -50.89 11.60
N GLY A 22 15.32 -50.76 11.61
CA GLY A 22 14.49 -50.65 12.82
C GLY A 22 13.06 -50.16 12.56
N LEU A 23 12.19 -51.05 12.08
CA LEU A 23 10.76 -50.84 11.81
C LEU A 23 9.96 -50.51 13.08
N ILE A 24 9.38 -49.30 13.21
CA ILE A 24 8.16 -49.06 14.01
C ILE A 24 7.21 -48.13 13.24
N ILE A 25 6.09 -48.73 12.86
CA ILE A 25 4.91 -48.11 12.25
C ILE A 25 4.27 -47.19 13.30
N SER A 26 4.20 -45.90 13.03
CA SER A 26 3.28 -44.98 13.72
C SER A 26 2.76 -43.96 12.72
N ALA A 27 1.90 -44.43 11.82
CA ALA A 27 1.02 -43.57 11.06
C ALA A 27 -0.08 -43.09 12.03
N ALA A 28 0.19 -42.02 12.77
CA ALA A 28 -0.85 -41.28 13.47
C ALA A 28 -1.69 -40.54 12.42
N SER A 29 -2.68 -41.25 11.88
CA SER A 29 -3.71 -40.71 10.99
C SER A 29 -4.43 -39.56 11.70
N LEU A 30 -4.14 -38.34 11.25
CA LEU A 30 -4.81 -37.12 11.64
C LEU A 30 -6.25 -37.17 11.10
N TYR A 31 -7.20 -37.66 11.90
CA TYR A 31 -8.63 -37.53 11.58
C TYR A 31 -9.02 -36.06 11.78
N ALA A 32 -9.05 -35.30 10.69
CA ALA A 32 -9.73 -34.01 10.66
C ALA A 32 -11.25 -34.25 10.66
N PRO A 33 -12.05 -33.61 11.55
CA PRO A 33 -13.49 -33.65 11.42
C PRO A 33 -13.89 -32.95 10.12
N MET A 34 -14.53 -33.67 9.20
CA MET A 34 -15.18 -33.05 8.05
C MET A 34 -16.38 -32.26 8.59
N ALA A 35 -16.25 -30.93 8.62
CA ALA A 35 -17.37 -30.04 8.88
C ALA A 35 -18.35 -30.15 7.70
N ASN A 36 -19.48 -30.84 7.90
CA ASN A 36 -20.56 -30.86 6.93
C ASN A 36 -21.24 -29.48 6.96
N ALA A 37 -21.00 -28.65 5.94
CA ALA A 37 -21.74 -27.41 5.76
C ALA A 37 -23.20 -27.74 5.45
N ALA A 38 -24.13 -27.30 6.30
CA ALA A 38 -25.56 -27.43 6.04
C ALA A 38 -25.99 -26.46 4.92
N ALA A 39 -26.95 -26.87 4.09
CA ALA A 39 -27.48 -26.02 3.04
C ALA A 39 -28.21 -24.81 3.64
N ILE A 40 -27.87 -23.62 3.15
CA ILE A 40 -28.51 -22.35 3.55
C ILE A 40 -29.63 -22.05 2.55
N TYR A 41 -30.80 -21.67 3.04
CA TYR A 41 -31.95 -21.36 2.19
C TYR A 41 -32.28 -19.88 2.24
N LYS A 42 -32.63 -19.32 1.09
CA LYS A 42 -33.15 -17.96 0.94
C LYS A 42 -34.66 -18.03 0.84
N VAL A 43 -35.34 -17.31 1.72
CA VAL A 43 -36.80 -17.16 1.71
C VAL A 43 -37.11 -15.73 1.25
N VAL A 44 -37.94 -15.61 0.20
CA VAL A 44 -38.46 -14.32 -0.27
C VAL A 44 -39.93 -14.24 0.09
N ASP A 45 -40.31 -13.21 0.83
CA ASP A 45 -41.70 -12.91 1.13
C ASP A 45 -42.32 -12.12 -0.03
N GLU A 46 -43.29 -12.71 -0.73
CA GLU A 46 -43.88 -12.11 -1.95
C GLU A 46 -44.70 -10.86 -1.65
N LYS A 47 -45.21 -10.70 -0.42
CA LYS A 47 -46.06 -9.55 -0.05
C LYS A 47 -45.25 -8.33 0.34
N THR A 48 -44.07 -8.54 0.91
CA THR A 48 -43.24 -7.45 1.47
C THR A 48 -41.91 -7.26 0.73
N GLY A 49 -41.50 -8.23 -0.10
CA GLY A 49 -40.20 -8.23 -0.76
C GLY A 49 -39.02 -8.48 0.20
N GLN A 50 -39.28 -8.84 1.46
CA GLN A 50 -38.24 -9.07 2.46
C GLN A 50 -37.53 -10.40 2.21
N VAL A 51 -36.19 -10.37 2.26
CA VAL A 51 -35.34 -11.55 2.11
C VAL A 51 -34.82 -12.00 3.48
N THR A 52 -35.01 -13.28 3.81
CA THR A 52 -34.49 -13.90 5.05
C THR A 52 -33.70 -15.16 4.71
N PHE A 53 -32.52 -15.32 5.30
CA PHE A 53 -31.71 -16.55 5.17
C PHE A 53 -31.93 -17.45 6.38
N THR A 54 -32.20 -18.74 6.15
CA THR A 54 -32.47 -19.71 7.21
C THR A 54 -31.91 -21.08 6.90
N ASP A 55 -31.46 -21.77 7.95
CA ASP A 55 -30.99 -23.16 7.87
C ASP A 55 -32.14 -24.17 8.09
N ARG A 56 -33.38 -23.69 8.31
CA ARG A 56 -34.57 -24.53 8.58
C ARG A 56 -35.77 -24.12 7.71
N PRO A 57 -35.85 -24.58 6.44
CA PRO A 57 -36.87 -24.15 5.49
C PRO A 57 -38.29 -24.63 5.84
N GLN A 58 -38.41 -25.73 6.60
CA GLN A 58 -39.68 -26.40 6.95
C GLN A 58 -40.69 -25.48 7.67
N ASN A 59 -40.21 -24.45 8.40
CA ASN A 59 -41.09 -23.48 9.07
C ASN A 59 -41.78 -22.51 8.11
N TYR A 60 -41.30 -22.39 6.87
CA TYR A 60 -41.76 -21.42 5.88
C TYR A 60 -42.51 -22.07 4.71
N GLU A 61 -42.37 -23.38 4.51
CA GLU A 61 -43.09 -24.15 3.46
C GLU A 61 -44.62 -24.15 3.64
N GLN A 62 -45.10 -23.94 4.87
CA GLN A 62 -46.53 -23.93 5.19
C GLN A 62 -47.16 -22.53 5.14
N GLN A 63 -46.39 -21.49 4.78
CA GLN A 63 -46.84 -20.11 4.78
C GLN A 63 -47.13 -19.64 3.34
N ALA A 64 -48.39 -19.28 3.06
CA ALA A 64 -48.81 -18.84 1.73
C ALA A 64 -48.09 -17.54 1.31
N GLY A 65 -47.45 -17.55 0.14
CA GLY A 65 -46.75 -16.41 -0.47
C GLY A 65 -45.28 -16.28 -0.09
N LYS A 66 -44.60 -17.38 0.22
CA LYS A 66 -43.15 -17.43 0.44
C LYS A 66 -42.51 -18.40 -0.54
N GLU A 67 -41.54 -17.91 -1.31
CA GLU A 67 -40.74 -18.71 -2.23
C GLU A 67 -39.41 -19.09 -1.56
N ILE A 68 -39.06 -20.37 -1.61
CA ILE A 68 -37.85 -20.92 -0.97
C ILE A 68 -36.89 -21.38 -2.07
N SER A 69 -35.69 -20.81 -2.07
CA SER A 69 -34.61 -21.18 -2.99
C SER A 69 -33.33 -21.54 -2.22
N GLN A 70 -32.75 -22.70 -2.51
CA GLN A 70 -31.47 -23.11 -1.90
C GLN A 70 -30.33 -22.22 -2.42
N THR A 71 -29.48 -21.72 -1.54
CA THR A 71 -28.34 -20.86 -1.91
C THR A 71 -27.06 -21.35 -1.25
N THR A 72 -25.98 -21.49 -2.02
CA THR A 72 -24.65 -21.83 -1.48
C THR A 72 -23.89 -20.55 -1.17
N LEU A 73 -23.60 -20.28 0.10
CA LEU A 73 -22.70 -19.21 0.52
C LEU A 73 -21.34 -19.82 0.88
N THR A 74 -20.32 -19.53 0.07
CA THR A 74 -18.93 -19.81 0.43
C THR A 74 -18.41 -18.63 1.23
N THR A 75 -17.90 -18.86 2.45
CA THR A 75 -17.26 -17.79 3.24
C THR A 75 -15.90 -17.44 2.62
N GLY A 76 -15.92 -16.55 1.64
CA GLY A 76 -14.77 -15.93 0.98
C GLY A 76 -15.21 -14.53 0.59
N ASN A 77 -14.56 -13.54 1.18
CA ASN A 77 -15.08 -12.19 1.38
C ASN A 77 -15.17 -11.38 0.07
N GLU A 78 -16.29 -11.47 -0.66
CA GLU A 78 -16.61 -10.59 -1.79
C GLU A 78 -18.05 -10.06 -1.73
N THR A 79 -18.15 -8.73 -1.86
CA THR A 79 -19.37 -7.93 -1.71
C THR A 79 -20.00 -7.68 -3.08
N ASN A 80 -21.29 -8.05 -3.18
CA ASN A 80 -22.30 -7.65 -4.17
C ASN A 80 -22.01 -7.82 -5.67
N SER A 81 -22.58 -8.88 -6.24
CA SER A 81 -23.08 -8.86 -7.62
C SER A 81 -24.53 -9.33 -7.64
N SER A 82 -25.45 -8.37 -7.64
CA SER A 82 -26.87 -8.60 -7.89
C SER A 82 -27.08 -8.86 -9.38
N ASN A 83 -27.29 -10.13 -9.75
CA ASN A 83 -27.71 -10.52 -11.09
C ASN A 83 -29.19 -10.92 -11.04
N SER A 84 -30.05 -10.03 -11.51
CA SER A 84 -31.46 -10.32 -11.80
C SER A 84 -31.54 -11.06 -13.13
N ASN A 85 -32.01 -12.30 -13.11
CA ASN A 85 -32.39 -13.02 -14.31
C ASN A 85 -33.90 -13.30 -14.24
N SER A 86 -34.70 -12.44 -14.89
CA SER A 86 -36.11 -12.68 -15.14
C SER A 86 -36.26 -13.13 -16.57
N THR A 87 -36.78 -14.35 -16.74
CA THR A 87 -37.17 -14.93 -18.02
C THR A 87 -38.68 -15.08 -17.95
N GLU A 88 -39.45 -14.39 -18.79
CA GLU A 88 -40.56 -15.06 -19.48
C GLU A 88 -41.12 -14.27 -20.67
N SER A 89 -41.68 -15.08 -21.56
CA SER A 89 -42.11 -14.88 -22.93
C SER A 89 -43.42 -14.10 -23.06
N SER A 90 -43.58 -13.33 -24.14
CA SER A 90 -44.81 -13.32 -24.94
C SER A 90 -44.57 -12.78 -26.35
N GLN A 91 -45.02 -13.55 -27.34
CA GLN A 91 -45.01 -13.26 -28.78
C GLN A 91 -45.96 -12.11 -29.14
N THR A 92 -45.60 -11.29 -30.13
CA THR A 92 -46.44 -10.97 -31.30
C THR A 92 -45.65 -10.16 -32.35
N ALA A 93 -46.07 -10.30 -33.60
CA ALA A 93 -45.29 -10.11 -34.80
C ALA A 93 -45.23 -8.69 -35.37
N SER A 94 -44.25 -8.51 -36.27
CA SER A 94 -44.22 -7.63 -37.45
C SER A 94 -43.96 -6.13 -37.24
N ASN A 95 -42.74 -5.67 -37.55
CA ASN A 95 -42.48 -4.93 -38.78
C ASN A 95 -40.97 -4.62 -38.95
N ALA A 96 -40.50 -4.79 -40.19
CA ALA A 96 -39.13 -4.56 -40.62
C ALA A 96 -38.84 -3.05 -40.83
N ALA A 97 -37.68 -2.58 -40.36
CA ALA A 97 -36.78 -1.62 -41.02
C ALA A 97 -35.49 -1.42 -40.18
N PRO A 98 -34.33 -1.10 -40.80
CA PRO A 98 -33.04 -1.63 -40.38
C PRO A 98 -32.15 -0.66 -39.58
N ALA A 99 -31.12 -1.25 -38.97
CA ALA A 99 -29.81 -0.69 -38.63
C ALA A 99 -29.75 0.53 -37.68
N ASN A 100 -29.38 0.23 -36.43
CA ASN A 100 -28.28 0.96 -35.80
C ASN A 100 -27.46 -0.03 -34.97
N ASP A 101 -26.48 -0.63 -35.62
CA ASP A 101 -25.38 -1.35 -34.99
C ASP A 101 -24.45 -0.32 -34.33
N SER A 102 -24.95 0.32 -33.28
CA SER A 102 -24.09 1.00 -32.31
C SER A 102 -23.66 -0.06 -31.34
N THR A 103 -22.52 -0.69 -31.64
CA THR A 103 -21.85 -1.62 -30.75
C THR A 103 -21.60 -0.90 -29.42
N ALA A 104 -22.51 -1.07 -28.46
CA ALA A 104 -22.40 -0.48 -27.14
C ALA A 104 -21.18 -1.12 -26.48
N LYS A 105 -20.06 -0.38 -26.48
CA LYS A 105 -18.80 -0.79 -25.85
C LYS A 105 -19.12 -1.09 -24.38
N ALA A 106 -18.97 -2.36 -24.00
CA ALA A 106 -19.26 -2.82 -22.64
C ALA A 106 -18.52 -1.95 -21.61
N ALA A 107 -19.23 -1.53 -20.56
CA ALA A 107 -18.65 -0.74 -19.49
C ALA A 107 -17.56 -1.55 -18.77
N VAL A 108 -16.33 -1.05 -18.79
CA VAL A 108 -15.21 -1.67 -18.10
C VAL A 108 -15.23 -1.25 -16.64
N ASN A 109 -15.21 -2.24 -15.74
CA ASN A 109 -15.01 -1.99 -14.33
C ASN A 109 -13.51 -1.84 -14.04
N TYR A 110 -13.09 -0.64 -13.58
CA TYR A 110 -11.70 -0.36 -13.23
C TYR A 110 -11.50 -0.43 -11.72
N GLN A 111 -10.44 -1.12 -11.31
CA GLN A 111 -9.87 -1.04 -9.97
C GLN A 111 -8.68 -0.08 -10.00
N LEU A 112 -8.70 0.90 -9.10
CA LEU A 112 -7.67 1.94 -8.97
C LEU A 112 -7.19 1.97 -7.52
N THR A 113 -5.88 1.84 -7.33
CA THR A 113 -5.25 1.82 -6.01
C THR A 113 -4.04 2.75 -5.97
N ILE A 114 -3.91 3.53 -4.89
CA ILE A 114 -2.70 4.31 -4.59
C ILE A 114 -1.69 3.38 -3.91
N THR A 115 -0.62 3.02 -4.62
CA THR A 115 0.44 2.14 -4.11
C THR A 115 1.50 2.90 -3.31
N GLU A 116 1.79 4.14 -3.69
CA GLU A 116 2.58 5.08 -2.88
C GLU A 116 1.85 6.43 -2.82
N PRO A 117 1.67 7.02 -1.62
CA PRO A 117 1.92 6.42 -0.31
C PRO A 117 0.95 5.28 0.01
N SER A 118 1.49 4.16 0.47
CA SER A 118 0.71 2.95 0.81
C SER A 118 -0.28 3.16 1.96
N GLU A 119 0.05 4.11 2.85
CA GLU A 119 -0.69 4.46 4.05
C GLU A 119 -0.59 5.97 4.33
N GLU A 120 -1.40 6.45 5.27
CA GLU A 120 -1.31 7.83 5.73
C GLU A 120 0.03 8.09 6.42
N ARG A 121 0.75 9.12 5.99
CA ARG A 121 2.06 9.45 6.55
C ARG A 121 2.38 10.94 6.49
N ALA A 122 3.35 11.33 7.30
CA ALA A 122 3.84 12.69 7.37
C ALA A 122 5.12 12.91 6.54
N TYR A 123 5.23 14.09 5.94
CA TYR A 123 6.36 14.58 5.16
C TYR A 123 6.85 15.93 5.71
N ARG A 124 8.16 16.12 5.74
CA ARG A 124 8.83 17.34 6.21
C ARG A 124 9.11 18.30 5.07
N ARG A 125 8.58 19.51 5.17
CA ARG A 125 8.95 20.62 4.28
C ARG A 125 10.23 21.33 4.72
N PRO A 126 11.02 21.91 3.80
CA PRO A 126 10.90 21.81 2.33
C PRO A 126 11.70 20.62 1.75
N ALA A 127 12.31 19.79 2.59
CA ALA A 127 13.36 18.86 2.18
C ALA A 127 12.86 17.58 1.49
N GLN A 128 11.56 17.24 1.59
CA GLN A 128 11.01 16.00 1.05
C GLN A 128 10.09 16.24 -0.16
N SER A 129 9.90 15.21 -0.97
CA SER A 129 8.85 15.12 -1.97
C SER A 129 7.86 14.02 -1.61
N ILE A 130 6.61 14.22 -2.02
CA ILE A 130 5.55 13.22 -1.92
C ILE A 130 5.50 12.54 -3.29
N ASN A 131 5.96 11.29 -3.34
CA ASN A 131 5.86 10.49 -4.55
C ASN A 131 4.50 9.81 -4.54
N VAL A 132 3.80 9.89 -5.66
CA VAL A 132 2.50 9.25 -5.85
C VAL A 132 2.66 8.21 -6.94
N ALA A 133 2.28 6.97 -6.63
CA ALA A 133 2.24 5.88 -7.59
C ALA A 133 0.88 5.19 -7.53
N LEU A 134 0.35 4.86 -8.70
CA LEU A 134 -0.97 4.27 -8.89
C LEU A 134 -0.86 2.94 -9.61
N GLN A 135 -1.79 2.05 -9.30
CA GLN A 135 -2.00 0.82 -10.04
C GLN A 135 -3.44 0.76 -10.53
N VAL A 136 -3.61 0.36 -11.79
CA VAL A 136 -4.92 0.23 -12.45
C VAL A 136 -5.06 -1.17 -13.04
N GLN A 137 -6.21 -1.81 -12.79
CA GLN A 137 -6.58 -3.10 -13.37
C GLN A 137 -8.05 -3.07 -13.82
N PRO A 138 -8.39 -3.52 -15.05
CA PRO A 138 -7.49 -3.90 -16.14
C PRO A 138 -6.73 -2.68 -16.72
N ALA A 139 -5.80 -2.91 -17.66
CA ALA A 139 -5.09 -1.82 -18.32
C ALA A 139 -6.06 -0.79 -18.94
N LEU A 140 -5.69 0.49 -18.90
CA LEU A 140 -6.50 1.58 -19.44
C LEU A 140 -6.79 1.33 -20.92
N GLN A 141 -8.08 1.44 -21.29
CA GLN A 141 -8.48 1.33 -22.68
C GLN A 141 -8.21 2.64 -23.42
N ALA A 142 -8.10 2.57 -24.75
CA ALA A 142 -7.99 3.77 -25.58
C ALA A 142 -9.14 4.75 -25.26
N GLY A 143 -8.76 6.01 -24.98
CA GLY A 143 -9.66 7.09 -24.59
C GLY A 143 -9.76 7.33 -23.08
N ALA A 144 -9.44 6.35 -22.24
CA ALA A 144 -9.41 6.54 -20.78
C ALA A 144 -8.09 7.19 -20.33
N SER A 145 -8.16 8.08 -19.34
CA SER A 145 -7.00 8.76 -18.77
C SER A 145 -7.06 8.78 -17.25
N VAL A 146 -5.88 8.86 -16.60
CA VAL A 146 -5.78 9.00 -15.15
C VAL A 146 -5.29 10.40 -14.84
N ARG A 147 -5.95 11.07 -13.89
CA ARG A 147 -5.54 12.38 -13.38
C ARG A 147 -5.28 12.27 -11.89
N ILE A 148 -4.21 12.92 -11.45
CA ILE A 148 -3.80 12.99 -10.05
C ILE A 148 -4.01 14.43 -9.60
N TYR A 149 -4.73 14.57 -8.48
CA TYR A 149 -5.04 15.83 -7.84
C TYR A 149 -4.41 15.88 -6.45
N PHE A 150 -3.95 17.06 -6.07
CA PHE A 150 -3.50 17.40 -4.72
C PHE A 150 -4.33 18.58 -4.22
N ASP A 151 -5.14 18.35 -3.18
CA ASP A 151 -6.14 19.30 -2.66
C ASP A 151 -7.06 19.89 -3.75
N GLY A 152 -7.44 19.04 -4.71
CA GLY A 152 -8.30 19.43 -5.84
C GLY A 152 -7.57 20.06 -7.02
N ASN A 153 -6.27 20.38 -6.91
CA ASN A 153 -5.47 20.89 -8.03
C ASN A 153 -4.85 19.73 -8.82
N GLU A 154 -5.01 19.71 -10.14
CA GLU A 154 -4.38 18.69 -10.98
C GLU A 154 -2.86 18.87 -10.96
N VAL A 155 -2.14 17.84 -10.51
CA VAL A 155 -0.68 17.85 -10.42
C VAL A 155 -0.02 17.01 -11.51
N ALA A 156 -0.72 16.01 -12.05
CA ALA A 156 -0.19 15.15 -13.10
C ALA A 156 -1.30 14.39 -13.85
N GLN A 157 -0.97 13.95 -15.06
CA GLN A 157 -1.73 12.97 -15.83
C GLN A 157 -0.89 11.69 -15.96
N GLY A 158 -1.50 10.54 -15.73
CA GLY A 158 -0.86 9.23 -15.72
C GLY A 158 -0.86 8.56 -14.35
N LEU A 159 0.02 7.58 -14.17
CA LEU A 159 0.04 6.71 -12.99
C LEU A 159 1.02 7.15 -11.90
N ASN A 160 1.87 8.15 -12.17
CA ASN A 160 2.91 8.59 -11.25
C ASN A 160 2.93 10.12 -11.17
N ALA A 161 3.21 10.65 -9.98
CA ALA A 161 3.46 12.08 -9.77
C ALA A 161 4.50 12.30 -8.65
N THR A 162 5.12 13.47 -8.67
CA THR A 162 6.00 13.93 -7.60
C THR A 162 5.58 15.32 -7.19
N ILE A 163 5.21 15.50 -5.93
CA ILE A 163 4.75 16.78 -5.38
C ILE A 163 5.80 17.27 -4.39
N ALA A 164 6.32 18.48 -4.59
CA ALA A 164 7.31 19.03 -3.68
C ALA A 164 6.64 19.57 -2.40
N THR A 165 7.15 19.18 -1.22
CA THR A 165 6.57 19.66 0.06
C THR A 165 6.81 21.16 0.32
N ILE A 166 7.67 21.80 -0.47
CA ILE A 166 7.89 23.25 -0.40
C ILE A 166 6.65 24.04 -0.86
N ASP A 167 5.90 23.48 -1.81
CA ASP A 167 4.72 24.11 -2.42
C ASP A 167 3.44 23.85 -1.61
N ALA A 168 3.49 22.92 -0.64
CA ALA A 168 2.40 22.61 0.27
C ALA A 168 2.54 23.36 1.61
N LEU A 169 1.42 23.87 2.13
CA LEU A 169 1.35 24.41 3.48
C LEU A 169 1.48 23.30 4.52
N PRO A 170 1.86 23.58 5.79
CA PRO A 170 1.79 22.56 6.84
C PRO A 170 0.32 22.21 7.15
N GLY A 171 0.00 20.92 7.24
CA GLY A 171 -1.35 20.46 7.52
C GLY A 171 -1.67 19.10 6.93
N ALA A 172 -2.96 18.75 6.93
CA ALA A 172 -3.48 17.59 6.22
C ALA A 172 -3.77 17.97 4.76
N HIS A 173 -3.42 17.08 3.85
CA HIS A 173 -3.64 17.22 2.41
C HIS A 173 -4.22 15.93 1.86
N THR A 174 -4.98 16.04 0.77
CA THR A 174 -5.63 14.89 0.14
C THR A 174 -5.13 14.73 -1.29
N ILE A 175 -4.53 13.57 -1.55
CA ILE A 175 -4.21 13.11 -2.90
C ILE A 175 -5.44 12.39 -3.42
N THR A 176 -5.95 12.80 -4.59
CA THR A 176 -7.07 12.12 -5.25
C THR A 176 -6.64 11.67 -6.62
N ALA A 177 -6.87 10.40 -6.95
CA ALA A 177 -6.65 9.88 -8.30
C ALA A 177 -7.99 9.51 -8.93
N VAL A 178 -8.17 9.92 -10.18
CA VAL A 178 -9.43 9.76 -10.92
C VAL A 178 -9.15 9.14 -12.28
N ILE A 179 -9.87 8.08 -12.62
CA ILE A 179 -9.95 7.57 -14.00
C ILE A 179 -11.10 8.28 -14.70
N GLN A 180 -10.83 8.90 -15.84
CA GLN A 180 -11.80 9.58 -16.68
C GLN A 180 -11.94 8.87 -18.04
N SER A 181 -13.16 8.82 -18.55
CA SER A 181 -13.44 8.42 -19.94
C SER A 181 -12.96 9.48 -20.94
N ASP A 182 -13.01 9.13 -22.22
CA ASP A 182 -12.79 10.04 -23.36
C ASP A 182 -13.66 11.31 -23.32
N LYS A 183 -14.87 11.18 -22.77
CA LYS A 183 -15.85 12.25 -22.56
C LYS A 183 -15.67 13.00 -21.23
N GLY A 184 -14.61 12.71 -20.46
CA GLY A 184 -14.32 13.35 -19.17
C GLY A 184 -15.16 12.86 -17.99
N GLN A 185 -15.99 11.83 -18.18
CA GLN A 185 -16.77 11.24 -17.09
C GLN A 185 -15.87 10.45 -16.14
N THR A 186 -16.01 10.67 -14.83
CA THR A 186 -15.32 9.88 -13.79
C THR A 186 -15.83 8.43 -13.80
N LEU A 187 -14.93 7.49 -14.07
CA LEU A 187 -15.20 6.05 -14.04
C LEU A 187 -14.86 5.42 -12.69
N GLN A 188 -13.78 5.88 -12.05
CA GLN A 188 -13.35 5.41 -10.74
C GLN A 188 -12.51 6.48 -10.04
N GLN A 189 -12.55 6.50 -8.71
CA GLN A 189 -11.80 7.44 -7.88
C GLN A 189 -11.27 6.78 -6.60
N VAL A 190 -10.09 7.21 -6.16
CA VAL A 190 -9.50 6.85 -4.87
C VAL A 190 -8.82 8.07 -4.26
N ALA A 191 -8.77 8.13 -2.93
CA ALA A 191 -8.12 9.23 -2.20
C ALA A 191 -7.20 8.72 -1.08
N ARG A 192 -6.18 9.50 -0.76
CA ARG A 192 -5.24 9.24 0.33
C ARG A 192 -4.87 10.54 1.05
N THR A 193 -4.92 10.52 2.37
CA THR A 193 -4.50 11.64 3.20
C THR A 193 -3.00 11.57 3.50
N VAL A 194 -2.31 12.71 3.39
CA VAL A 194 -0.92 12.89 3.78
C VAL A 194 -0.79 14.14 4.64
N TYR A 195 0.21 14.17 5.50
CA TYR A 195 0.45 15.31 6.38
C TYR A 195 1.76 15.99 6.02
N VAL A 196 1.76 17.32 5.94
CA VAL A 196 2.96 18.12 5.74
C VAL A 196 3.29 18.82 7.05
N ILE A 197 4.51 18.63 7.56
CA ILE A 197 4.98 19.21 8.81
C ILE A 197 6.14 20.17 8.57
N GLN A 198 6.12 21.31 9.27
CA GLN A 198 7.19 22.31 9.19
C GLN A 198 8.46 21.81 9.86
N ASN A 199 9.61 22.04 9.22
CA ASN A 199 10.89 21.86 9.87
C ASN A 199 11.16 23.01 10.87
N ASN A 200 11.24 22.68 12.16
CA ASN A 200 11.51 23.64 13.23
C ASN A 200 12.89 23.47 13.88
N THR A 201 13.79 22.66 13.29
CA THR A 201 15.09 22.34 13.90
C THR A 201 15.94 23.59 14.13
N THR A 202 15.96 24.53 13.19
CA THR A 202 16.69 25.79 13.32
C THR A 202 16.18 26.63 14.49
N LEU A 203 14.86 26.72 14.67
CA LEU A 203 14.25 27.44 15.80
C LEU A 203 14.62 26.79 17.14
N GLN A 204 14.55 25.46 17.21
CA GLN A 204 14.92 24.73 18.42
C GLN A 204 16.41 24.88 18.75
N ASN A 205 17.28 24.86 17.73
CA ASN A 205 18.72 25.05 17.90
C ASN A 205 19.05 26.47 18.37
N ASN A 206 18.43 27.49 17.76
CA ASN A 206 18.62 28.88 18.16
C ASN A 206 18.17 29.13 19.61
N LYS A 207 17.04 28.52 20.02
CA LYS A 207 16.57 28.58 21.40
C LYS A 207 17.59 27.98 22.37
N LYS A 208 18.14 26.80 22.07
CA LYS A 208 19.18 26.16 22.89
C LYS A 208 20.45 27.01 22.99
N ILE A 209 20.90 27.59 21.87
CA ILE A 209 22.07 28.49 21.85
C ILE A 209 21.79 29.72 22.71
N ALA A 210 20.62 30.34 22.60
CA ALA A 210 20.24 31.49 23.41
C ALA A 210 20.21 31.16 24.92
N GLU A 211 19.64 30.02 25.29
CA GLU A 211 19.64 29.53 26.68
C GLU A 211 21.07 29.30 27.21
N GLN A 212 21.96 28.71 26.40
CA GLN A 212 23.36 28.53 26.75
C GLN A 212 24.10 29.87 26.92
N LEU A 213 23.84 30.83 26.03
CA LEU A 213 24.42 32.17 26.11
C LEU A 213 23.92 32.91 27.34
N LEU A 214 22.62 32.82 27.66
CA LEU A 214 22.05 33.42 28.86
C LEU A 214 22.61 32.77 30.13
N ALA A 215 22.68 31.43 30.16
CA ALA A 215 23.31 30.71 31.25
C ALA A 215 24.77 31.15 31.42
N TYR A 216 25.54 31.24 30.32
CA TYR A 216 26.91 31.74 30.33
C TYR A 216 27.00 33.18 30.86
N GLN A 217 26.12 34.08 30.43
CA GLN A 217 26.08 35.47 30.89
C GLN A 217 25.84 35.56 32.39
N ASN A 218 24.97 34.69 32.93
CA ASN A 218 24.63 34.65 34.36
C ASN A 218 25.71 33.97 35.25
N LEU A 219 26.74 33.35 34.67
CA LEU A 219 27.81 32.73 35.47
C LEU A 219 28.70 33.77 36.18
N PRO A 220 29.13 33.50 37.43
CA PRO A 220 30.21 34.23 38.09
C PRO A 220 31.51 34.25 37.27
N TRP A 221 32.31 35.32 37.42
CA TRP A 221 33.50 35.55 36.61
C TRP A 221 34.52 34.40 36.66
N HIS A 222 34.74 33.80 37.84
CA HIS A 222 35.71 32.71 38.02
C HIS A 222 35.29 31.44 37.25
N GLN A 223 33.98 31.16 37.17
CA GLN A 223 33.46 30.03 36.39
C GLN A 223 33.63 30.27 34.89
N LYS A 224 33.41 31.51 34.42
CA LYS A 224 33.69 31.90 33.03
C LYS A 224 35.18 31.70 32.68
N VAL A 225 36.09 32.07 33.59
CA VAL A 225 37.54 31.86 33.41
C VAL A 225 37.87 30.37 33.33
N MET A 226 37.35 29.54 34.25
CA MET A 226 37.56 28.09 34.21
C MET A 226 37.08 27.46 32.89
N LEU A 227 35.92 27.89 32.37
CA LEU A 227 35.42 27.43 31.07
C LEU A 227 36.33 27.83 29.91
N LYS A 228 36.85 29.07 29.89
CA LYS A 228 37.83 29.51 28.88
C LYS A 228 39.14 28.72 28.95
N LEU A 229 39.64 28.44 30.15
CA LEU A 229 40.84 27.62 30.35
C LEU A 229 40.62 26.19 29.84
N ARG A 230 39.46 25.59 30.13
CA ARG A 230 39.07 24.26 29.62
C ARG A 230 39.00 24.23 28.08
N GLN A 231 38.43 25.27 27.47
CA GLN A 231 38.36 25.38 26.00
C GLN A 231 39.76 25.49 25.36
N LYS A 232 40.68 26.25 25.97
CA LYS A 232 42.07 26.37 25.50
C LYS A 232 42.79 25.02 25.54
N ASN A 233 42.66 24.30 26.65
CA ASN A 233 43.31 23.00 26.84
C ASN A 233 42.74 21.93 25.89
N GLY A 234 41.42 21.93 25.64
CA GLY A 234 40.80 21.01 24.69
C GLY A 234 41.22 21.25 23.23
N LYS A 235 41.43 22.51 22.84
CA LYS A 235 42.00 22.84 21.52
C LYS A 235 43.47 22.41 21.40
N GLN A 236 44.26 22.59 22.46
CA GLN A 236 45.67 22.15 22.47
C GLN A 236 45.80 20.61 22.43
N ALA A 237 44.91 19.87 23.09
CA ALA A 237 44.90 18.40 23.03
C ALA A 237 44.57 17.86 21.62
N ASN A 238 43.67 18.50 20.88
CA ASN A 238 43.35 18.09 19.51
C ASN A 238 44.46 18.45 18.50
N SER A 239 45.24 19.51 18.76
CA SER A 239 46.40 19.88 17.93
C SER A 239 47.67 19.06 18.21
N GLN A 240 47.73 18.29 19.32
CA GLN A 240 48.87 17.42 19.63
C GLN A 240 48.73 15.99 19.08
N SER A 241 47.57 15.62 18.52
CA SER A 241 47.32 14.31 17.89
C SER A 241 47.67 14.26 16.38
N SER A 242 48.30 15.29 15.84
CA SER A 242 48.84 15.29 14.47
C SER A 242 50.35 15.47 14.50
N LYS A 243 51.08 14.50 15.06
CA LYS A 243 52.51 14.36 14.78
C LYS A 243 52.64 13.48 13.52
N PRO A 244 53.30 13.93 12.44
CA PRO A 244 53.58 13.06 11.32
C PRO A 244 54.51 11.94 11.79
N MET A 245 54.08 10.68 11.61
CA MET A 245 54.95 9.52 11.70
C MET A 245 56.02 9.65 10.61
N THR A 246 57.22 10.08 10.96
CA THR A 246 58.37 9.95 10.09
C THR A 246 58.69 8.46 9.98
N SER A 247 58.25 7.86 8.88
CA SER A 247 58.67 6.54 8.43
C SER A 247 60.18 6.59 8.13
N ASN A 248 61.00 6.10 9.07
CA ASN A 248 62.36 5.67 8.77
C ASN A 248 62.28 4.25 8.21
N ALA A 249 62.27 4.14 6.88
CA ALA A 249 62.54 2.89 6.19
C ALA A 249 63.19 3.20 4.83
N PHE A 250 64.51 3.41 4.84
CA PHE A 250 65.30 3.17 3.64
C PHE A 250 66.68 2.61 4.00
N THR A 251 66.88 1.36 3.53
CA THR A 251 68.11 0.69 3.11
C THR A 251 69.22 0.40 4.14
N LYS A 252 69.53 -0.88 4.30
CA LYS A 252 70.41 -1.56 3.34
C LYS A 252 70.08 -3.05 3.24
#